data_AF-A0A6N2HP13-F1
#
_entry.id   AF-A0A6N2HP13-F1
#
_cell.length_a   1.000
_cell.length_b   1.000
_cell.length_c   1.000
_cell.angle_alpha   90.00
_cell.angle_beta   90.00
_cell.angle_gamma   90.00
#
_symmetry.space_group_name_H-M   'P 1'
#
loop_
_entity.id
_entity.type
_entity.pdbx_description
1 polymer ?
#
loop_
_entity_poly.entity_id
_entity_poly.type
_entity_poly.pdbx_seq_one_letter_code
_entity_poly.pdbx_strand_id
1 'polypeptide(L)'
;MSVTEFAADQWTRAIGAGVDPHEYRYVTGGLGSVADWGPAFVRAGHGHLRRARDAGSSRSAGEHLLTAARWFHLATLAPYAEAHRAAAEADRALGEALAVLEPGARRVSGEGFTGWLRGPSDAPGTVVVVPGLNSAKEEFLDPVAVLLARGLAVFAMDGPGQGVLAATTTFVPDYERVVGRVVDALGVPRVGLVGLSLGGYFAARAAALEPRVAAVATVSGPFRLDWAELPPSVREIMAGRTGGTDAARRFARHVDLTDLAPRITAPLLVVDGGRDVIPGVTDGAPLARLTPHGTYLSVPHGDHLLGNARPDWLPRLADHIAHALTGTSA
;
A
#
# COMPACT_ATOMS: atom_id res chain seq x y z
N MET A 1 -23.59 1.39 8.61
CA MET A 1 -22.51 0.88 9.47
C MET A 1 -22.39 1.81 10.66
N SER A 2 -22.42 1.26 11.87
CA SER A 2 -22.17 2.03 13.10
C SER A 2 -20.69 2.40 13.22
N VAL A 3 -20.35 3.37 14.06
CA VAL A 3 -18.94 3.74 14.30
C VAL A 3 -18.14 2.60 14.93
N THR A 4 -18.78 1.79 15.78
CA THR A 4 -18.16 0.61 16.40
C THR A 4 -17.84 -0.47 15.37
N GLU A 5 -18.77 -0.75 14.45
CA GLU A 5 -18.52 -1.68 13.33
C GLU A 5 -17.40 -1.16 12.43
N PHE A 6 -17.43 0.12 12.04
CA PHE A 6 -16.39 0.72 11.21
C PHE A 6 -15.00 0.61 11.87
N ALA A 7 -14.91 0.92 13.17
CA ALA A 7 -13.66 0.80 13.91
C ALA A 7 -13.20 -0.66 14.07
N ALA A 8 -14.13 -1.62 14.19
CA ALA A 8 -13.78 -3.04 14.21
C ALA A 8 -13.25 -3.52 12.85
N ASP A 9 -13.87 -3.09 11.75
CA ASP A 9 -13.46 -3.45 10.39
C ASP A 9 -12.06 -2.91 10.04
N GLN A 10 -11.66 -1.76 10.60
CA GLN A 10 -10.33 -1.20 10.39
C GLN A 10 -9.27 -1.71 11.39
N TRP A 11 -9.65 -2.53 12.38
CA TRP A 11 -8.76 -2.97 13.46
C TRP A 11 -7.49 -3.64 12.92
N THR A 12 -7.65 -4.71 12.16
CA THR A 12 -6.53 -5.55 11.71
C THR A 12 -5.62 -4.79 10.75
N ARG A 13 -6.20 -3.94 9.90
CA ARG A 13 -5.50 -3.00 9.03
C ARG A 13 -4.66 -1.99 9.82
N ALA A 14 -5.23 -1.37 10.87
CA ALA A 14 -4.52 -0.41 11.70
C ALA A 14 -3.34 -1.04 12.46
N ILE A 15 -3.53 -2.24 13.03
CA ILE A 15 -2.44 -2.98 13.68
C ILE A 15 -1.39 -3.42 12.64
N GLY A 16 -1.84 -3.84 11.46
CA GLY A 16 -0.96 -4.19 10.34
C GLY A 16 -0.10 -3.03 9.85
N ALA A 17 -0.63 -1.81 9.89
CA ALA A 17 0.11 -0.57 9.60
C ALA A 17 1.07 -0.15 10.73
N GLY A 18 1.04 -0.84 11.89
CA GLY A 18 1.95 -0.64 13.01
C GLY A 18 1.45 0.36 14.06
N VAL A 19 0.14 0.57 14.18
CA VAL A 19 -0.46 1.33 15.29
C VAL A 19 -0.61 0.44 16.52
N ASP A 20 -0.33 1.01 17.71
CA ASP A 20 -0.48 0.31 18.97
C ASP A 20 -1.96 -0.05 19.25
N PRO A 21 -2.27 -1.30 19.61
CA PRO A 21 -3.65 -1.74 19.81
C PRO A 21 -4.36 -1.06 20.99
N HIS A 22 -3.63 -0.65 22.03
CA HIS A 22 -4.24 0.04 23.16
C HIS A 22 -4.54 1.50 22.81
N GLU A 23 -3.64 2.19 22.11
CA GLU A 23 -3.89 3.54 21.61
C GLU A 23 -5.05 3.56 20.60
N TYR A 24 -5.10 2.57 19.69
CA TYR A 24 -6.24 2.41 18.77
C TYR A 24 -7.57 2.31 19.53
N ARG A 25 -7.68 1.38 20.50
CA ARG A 25 -8.91 1.23 21.31
C ARG A 25 -9.27 2.50 22.06
N TYR A 26 -8.28 3.19 22.61
CA TYR A 26 -8.50 4.45 23.32
C TYR A 26 -9.10 5.52 22.41
N VAL A 27 -8.52 5.71 21.22
CA VAL A 27 -9.01 6.70 20.24
C VAL A 27 -10.39 6.31 19.71
N THR A 28 -10.58 5.05 19.29
CA THR A 28 -11.85 4.61 18.69
C THR A 28 -12.98 4.49 19.71
N GLY A 29 -12.68 4.22 20.98
CA GLY A 29 -13.67 4.15 22.05
C GLY A 29 -14.31 5.50 22.39
N GLY A 30 -13.69 6.61 21.97
CA GLY A 30 -14.21 7.97 22.16
C GLY A 30 -15.02 8.52 20.98
N LEU A 31 -15.24 7.75 19.92
CA LEU A 31 -15.95 8.23 18.72
C LEU A 31 -17.47 8.18 18.94
N GLY A 32 -18.17 9.28 18.67
CA GLY A 32 -19.63 9.32 18.65
C GLY A 32 -20.23 8.91 17.30
N SER A 33 -19.47 9.09 16.22
CA SER A 33 -19.87 8.82 14.84
C SER A 33 -18.67 8.55 13.93
N VAL A 34 -18.90 8.02 12.73
CA VAL A 34 -17.83 7.83 11.72
C VAL A 34 -17.21 9.16 11.30
N ALA A 35 -17.96 10.28 11.37
CA ALA A 35 -17.44 11.61 11.05
C ALA A 35 -16.35 12.07 12.05
N ASP A 36 -16.35 11.53 13.27
CA ASP A 36 -15.33 11.85 14.27
C ASP A 36 -13.98 11.16 14.00
N TRP A 37 -13.96 10.16 13.11
CA TRP A 37 -12.77 9.35 12.80
C TRP A 37 -11.58 10.20 12.39
N GLY A 38 -11.72 10.95 11.29
CA GLY A 38 -10.64 11.78 10.75
C GLY A 38 -10.08 12.75 11.79
N PRO A 39 -10.92 13.61 12.41
CA PRO A 39 -10.48 14.53 13.46
C PRO A 39 -9.82 13.85 14.67
N ALA A 40 -10.32 12.70 15.14
CA ALA A 40 -9.75 12.00 16.28
C ALA A 40 -8.37 11.42 15.96
N PHE A 41 -8.19 10.84 14.77
CA PHE A 41 -6.93 10.27 14.33
C PHE A 41 -5.89 11.36 14.04
N VAL A 42 -6.29 12.50 13.48
CA VAL A 42 -5.43 13.70 13.34
C VAL A 42 -4.97 14.19 14.71
N ARG A 43 -5.85 14.26 15.72
CA ARG A 43 -5.47 14.64 17.09
C ARG A 43 -4.44 13.67 17.69
N ALA A 44 -4.59 12.37 17.47
CA ALA A 44 -3.61 11.36 17.90
C ALA A 44 -2.25 11.56 17.21
N GLY A 45 -2.25 11.79 15.89
CA GLY A 45 -1.05 12.14 15.12
C GLY A 45 -0.33 13.36 15.67
N HIS A 46 -1.05 14.46 15.93
CA HIS A 46 -0.48 15.64 16.58
C HIS A 46 0.03 15.38 18.01
N GLY A 47 -0.55 14.43 18.74
CA GLY A 47 -0.04 13.97 20.03
C GLY A 47 1.35 13.38 19.90
N HIS A 48 1.58 12.54 18.88
CA HIS A 48 2.90 12.01 18.57
C HIS A 48 3.87 13.08 18.06
N LEU A 49 3.42 14.07 17.28
CA LEU A 49 4.27 15.21 16.91
C LEU A 49 4.76 16.00 18.13
N ARG A 50 3.94 16.18 19.16
CA ARG A 50 4.38 16.81 20.43
C ARG A 50 5.42 15.96 21.13
N ARG A 51 5.17 14.65 21.26
CA ARG A 51 6.15 13.70 21.83
C ARG A 51 7.48 13.70 21.08
N ALA A 52 7.46 13.85 19.75
CA ALA A 52 8.67 13.96 18.94
C ALA A 52 9.50 15.21 19.28
N ARG A 53 8.84 16.35 19.56
CA ARG A 53 9.52 17.61 19.95
C ARG A 53 10.11 17.53 21.36
N ASP A 54 9.44 16.82 22.26
CA ASP A 54 9.85 16.65 23.66
C ASP A 54 10.82 15.47 23.86
N ALA A 55 11.15 14.74 22.79
CA ALA A 55 11.97 13.54 22.86
C ALA A 55 13.43 13.84 23.27
N GLY A 56 13.98 13.04 24.18
CA GLY A 56 15.36 13.20 24.66
C GLY A 56 16.46 12.75 23.68
N SER A 57 16.09 12.23 22.50
CA SER A 57 17.04 11.83 21.46
C SER A 57 16.41 11.95 20.07
N SER A 58 17.24 12.15 19.04
CA SER A 58 16.79 12.16 17.65
C SER A 58 16.14 10.84 17.25
N ARG A 59 16.66 9.71 17.74
CA ARG A 59 16.05 8.39 17.48
C ARG A 59 14.62 8.31 17.99
N SER A 60 14.38 8.70 19.24
CA SER A 60 13.04 8.72 19.83
C SER A 60 12.12 9.72 19.14
N ALA A 61 12.64 10.88 18.71
CA ALA A 61 11.89 11.84 17.92
C ALA A 61 11.42 11.21 16.59
N GLY A 62 12.32 10.54 15.88
CA GLY A 62 12.02 9.83 14.64
C GLY A 62 10.97 8.73 14.81
N GLU A 63 11.05 7.93 15.88
CA GLU A 63 10.06 6.88 16.18
C GLU A 63 8.65 7.46 16.44
N HIS A 64 8.56 8.61 17.12
CA HIS A 64 7.31 9.34 17.27
C HIS A 64 6.80 9.94 15.96
N LEU A 65 7.68 10.45 15.10
CA LEU A 65 7.31 10.95 13.77
C LEU A 65 6.75 9.84 12.87
N LEU A 66 7.35 8.64 12.86
CA LEU A 66 6.79 7.47 12.16
C LEU A 66 5.39 7.13 12.68
N THR A 67 5.21 7.17 14.00
CA THR A 67 3.92 6.87 14.60
C THR A 67 2.88 7.94 14.26
N ALA A 68 3.27 9.22 14.22
CA ALA A 68 2.41 10.30 13.74
C ALA A 68 1.98 10.09 12.29
N ALA A 69 2.91 9.71 11.40
CA ALA A 69 2.61 9.43 9.99
C ALA A 69 1.54 8.33 9.81
N ARG A 70 1.64 7.25 10.60
CA ARG A 70 0.63 6.17 10.63
C ARG A 70 -0.75 6.68 11.04
N TRP A 71 -0.82 7.48 12.11
CA TRP A 71 -2.09 8.06 12.58
C TRP A 71 -2.72 9.00 11.56
N PHE A 72 -1.92 9.86 10.92
CA PHE A 72 -2.42 10.73 9.86
C PHE A 72 -2.89 9.96 8.63
N HIS A 73 -2.18 8.89 8.24
CA HIS A 73 -2.65 7.99 7.17
C HIS A 73 -4.00 7.37 7.53
N LEU A 74 -4.11 6.77 8.72
CA LEU A 74 -5.35 6.13 9.15
C LEU A 74 -6.52 7.12 9.24
N ALA A 75 -6.27 8.40 9.52
CA ALA A 75 -7.31 9.43 9.48
C ALA A 75 -8.02 9.48 8.11
N THR A 76 -7.31 9.16 7.01
CA THR A 76 -7.83 9.20 5.63
C THR A 76 -8.75 8.03 5.26
N LEU A 77 -8.91 7.02 6.14
CA LEU A 77 -9.71 5.83 5.84
C LEU A 77 -11.22 6.09 5.83
N ALA A 78 -11.68 7.10 6.57
CA ALA A 78 -13.06 7.58 6.51
C ALA A 78 -13.14 8.81 5.57
N PRO A 79 -14.25 9.00 4.84
CA PRO A 79 -14.45 10.20 4.04
C PRO A 79 -14.80 11.40 4.93
N TYR A 80 -14.00 12.47 4.86
CA TYR A 80 -14.27 13.77 5.49
C TYR A 80 -13.53 14.90 4.72
N ALA A 81 -13.97 16.15 4.88
CA ALA A 81 -13.52 17.27 4.04
C ALA A 81 -12.00 17.50 4.08
N GLU A 82 -11.36 17.29 5.23
CA GLU A 82 -9.94 17.54 5.46
C GLU A 82 -9.05 16.30 5.28
N ALA A 83 -9.56 15.20 4.72
CA ALA A 83 -8.75 13.97 4.50
C ALA A 83 -7.46 14.23 3.71
N HIS A 84 -7.51 15.13 2.72
CA HIS A 84 -6.34 15.54 1.94
C HIS A 84 -5.26 16.23 2.79
N ARG A 85 -5.65 16.97 3.84
CA ARG A 85 -4.69 17.58 4.77
C ARG A 85 -4.01 16.53 5.63
N ALA A 86 -4.76 15.55 6.11
CA ALA A 86 -4.17 14.43 6.85
C ALA A 86 -3.20 13.61 5.98
N ALA A 87 -3.51 13.38 4.70
CA ALA A 87 -2.56 12.75 3.77
C ALA A 87 -1.26 13.57 3.64
N ALA A 88 -1.35 14.91 3.55
CA ALA A 88 -0.17 15.78 3.53
C ALA A 88 0.60 15.79 4.87
N GLU A 89 -0.10 15.66 6.00
CA GLU A 89 0.54 15.49 7.31
C GLU A 89 1.26 14.15 7.45
N ALA A 90 0.68 13.07 6.89
CA ALA A 90 1.29 11.76 6.83
C ALA A 90 2.60 11.80 6.02
N ASP A 91 2.58 12.37 4.81
CA ASP A 91 3.76 12.51 3.93
C ASP A 91 4.89 13.30 4.61
N ARG A 92 4.54 14.42 5.25
CA ARG A 92 5.53 15.26 5.95
C ARG A 92 6.12 14.56 7.16
N ALA A 93 5.28 13.96 8.01
CA ALA A 93 5.75 13.26 9.21
C ALA A 93 6.64 12.07 8.85
N LEU A 94 6.32 11.34 7.78
CA LEU A 94 7.18 10.27 7.26
C LEU A 94 8.53 10.83 6.76
N GLY A 95 8.51 11.93 6.01
CA GLY A 95 9.73 12.55 5.51
C GLY A 95 10.65 13.06 6.64
N GLU A 96 10.09 13.71 7.66
CA GLU A 96 10.82 14.14 8.85
C GLU A 96 11.37 12.93 9.63
N ALA A 97 10.59 11.86 9.76
CA ALA A 97 11.04 10.64 10.41
C ALA A 97 12.23 10.00 9.68
N LEU A 98 12.14 9.86 8.35
CA LEU A 98 13.19 9.26 7.53
C LEU A 98 14.46 10.11 7.53
N ALA A 99 14.35 11.44 7.50
CA ALA A 99 15.51 12.33 7.59
C ALA A 99 16.33 12.09 8.87
N VAL A 100 15.68 11.68 9.96
CA VAL A 100 16.33 11.43 11.25
C VAL A 100 16.77 9.97 11.41
N LEU A 101 15.93 9.01 11.03
CA LEU A 101 16.16 7.58 11.26
C LEU A 101 17.00 6.93 10.16
N GLU A 102 16.90 7.42 8.94
CA GLU A 102 17.50 6.85 7.75
C GLU A 102 18.06 7.97 6.85
N PRO A 103 19.18 8.61 7.21
CA PRO A 103 19.71 9.77 6.46
C PRO A 103 20.04 9.49 4.99
N GLY A 104 20.18 8.23 4.60
CA GLY A 104 20.36 7.80 3.20
C GLY A 104 19.07 7.69 2.39
N ALA A 105 17.89 7.80 3.03
CA ALA A 105 16.61 7.76 2.35
C ALA A 105 16.42 9.01 1.48
N ARG A 106 15.95 8.82 0.24
CA ARG A 106 15.80 9.90 -0.74
C ARG A 106 14.37 9.99 -1.22
N ARG A 107 13.82 11.20 -1.23
CA ARG A 107 12.56 11.46 -1.92
C ARG A 107 12.80 11.44 -3.42
N VAL A 108 12.01 10.64 -4.14
CA VAL A 108 12.02 10.58 -5.60
C VAL A 108 10.61 10.92 -6.07
N SER A 109 10.48 11.77 -7.08
CA SER A 109 9.18 12.23 -7.58
C SER A 109 9.26 12.52 -9.07
N GLY A 110 8.14 12.35 -9.76
CA GLY A 110 8.01 12.62 -11.18
C GLY A 110 6.55 12.76 -11.56
N GLU A 111 6.27 12.70 -12.86
CA GLU A 111 4.90 12.82 -13.36
C GLU A 111 4.03 11.64 -12.87
N GLY A 112 3.06 11.94 -12.00
CA GLY A 112 2.12 10.95 -11.48
C GLY A 112 2.69 10.00 -10.44
N PHE A 113 3.82 10.32 -9.79
CA PHE A 113 4.28 9.59 -8.61
C PHE A 113 5.15 10.42 -7.67
N THR A 114 5.14 10.03 -6.40
CA THR A 114 6.08 10.52 -5.38
C THR A 114 6.33 9.42 -4.36
N GLY A 115 7.49 9.40 -3.72
CA GLY A 115 7.79 8.36 -2.73
C GLY A 115 9.18 8.49 -2.14
N TRP A 116 9.53 7.48 -1.36
CA TRP A 116 10.83 7.40 -0.66
C TRP A 116 11.58 6.15 -1.07
N LEU A 117 12.79 6.34 -1.59
CA LEU A 117 13.76 5.27 -1.84
C LEU A 117 14.62 5.10 -0.58
N ARG A 118 14.59 3.91 0.00
CA ARG A 118 15.31 3.51 1.22
C ARG A 118 16.22 2.31 0.91
N GLY A 119 17.19 2.05 1.79
CA GLY A 119 18.13 0.93 1.66
C GLY A 119 19.49 1.32 1.06
N PRO A 120 20.40 0.36 0.91
CA PRO A 120 21.77 0.62 0.47
C PRO A 120 21.82 1.05 -1.00
N SER A 121 22.77 1.93 -1.36
CA SER A 121 22.95 2.40 -2.74
C SER A 121 23.48 1.32 -3.69
N ASP A 122 24.17 0.33 -3.14
CA ASP A 122 24.70 -0.86 -3.82
C ASP A 122 23.81 -2.10 -3.62
N ALA A 123 22.52 -1.89 -3.29
CA ALA A 123 21.57 -2.98 -3.14
C ALA A 123 21.55 -3.88 -4.39
N PRO A 124 21.50 -5.22 -4.23
CA PRO A 124 21.48 -6.15 -5.35
C PRO A 124 20.16 -6.13 -6.14
N GLY A 125 19.12 -5.47 -5.62
CA GLY A 125 17.84 -5.28 -6.30
C GLY A 125 17.05 -4.11 -5.69
N THR A 126 16.20 -3.49 -6.52
CA THR A 126 15.27 -2.43 -6.10
C THR A 126 13.83 -2.93 -6.21
N VAL A 127 13.01 -2.67 -5.20
CA VAL A 127 11.60 -3.05 -5.14
C VAL A 127 10.73 -1.81 -5.07
N VAL A 128 9.68 -1.74 -5.88
CA VAL A 128 8.65 -0.70 -5.78
C VAL A 128 7.45 -1.27 -5.03
N VAL A 129 7.03 -0.59 -3.96
CA VAL A 129 5.83 -0.95 -3.19
C VAL A 129 4.67 -0.05 -3.61
N VAL A 130 3.63 -0.65 -4.19
CA VAL A 130 2.49 0.04 -4.82
C VAL A 130 1.26 -0.08 -3.92
N PRO A 131 0.69 1.05 -3.45
CA PRO A 131 -0.46 1.03 -2.55
C PRO A 131 -1.77 0.68 -3.28
N GLY A 132 -2.83 0.46 -2.50
CA GLY A 132 -4.18 0.12 -2.96
C GLY A 132 -5.13 1.30 -3.15
N LEU A 133 -6.43 1.01 -3.03
CA LEU A 133 -7.54 1.93 -3.33
C LEU A 133 -7.57 3.17 -2.44
N ASN A 134 -7.44 2.98 -1.13
CA ASN A 134 -7.40 4.05 -0.12
C ASN A 134 -6.18 3.92 0.80
N SER A 135 -5.09 3.37 0.26
CA SER A 135 -3.80 3.24 0.95
C SER A 135 -2.82 4.33 0.52
N ALA A 136 -1.72 4.42 1.25
CA ALA A 136 -0.58 5.28 0.96
C ALA A 136 0.71 4.56 1.37
N LYS A 137 1.86 5.08 0.94
CA LYS A 137 3.18 4.56 1.34
C LYS A 137 3.40 4.45 2.85
N GLU A 138 2.75 5.29 3.66
CA GLU A 138 2.80 5.25 5.14
C GLU A 138 2.17 3.99 5.74
N GLU A 139 1.28 3.30 5.00
CA GLU A 139 0.62 2.08 5.49
C GLU A 139 1.55 0.87 5.50
N PHE A 140 2.51 0.84 4.58
CA PHE A 140 3.27 -0.37 4.26
C PHE A 140 4.71 -0.34 4.76
N LEU A 141 4.94 0.36 5.88
CA LEU A 141 6.27 0.44 6.49
C LEU A 141 6.83 -0.93 6.91
N ASP A 142 5.96 -1.85 7.35
CA ASP A 142 6.36 -3.20 7.75
C ASP A 142 6.73 -4.10 6.54
N PRO A 143 5.91 -4.18 5.46
CA PRO A 143 6.34 -4.76 4.18
C PRO A 143 7.66 -4.17 3.66
N VAL A 144 7.84 -2.85 3.75
CA VAL A 144 9.10 -2.21 3.35
C VAL A 144 10.26 -2.67 4.25
N ALA A 145 10.06 -2.73 5.56
CA ALA A 145 11.11 -3.13 6.51
C ALA A 145 11.62 -4.56 6.26
N VAL A 146 10.73 -5.52 5.96
CA VAL A 146 11.17 -6.91 5.69
C VAL A 146 11.95 -7.05 4.38
N LEU A 147 11.66 -6.22 3.38
CA LEU A 147 12.41 -6.16 2.12
C LEU A 147 13.77 -5.51 2.33
N LEU A 148 13.84 -4.39 3.06
CA LEU A 148 15.09 -3.74 3.45
C LEU A 148 16.01 -4.68 4.25
N ALA A 149 15.44 -5.49 5.14
CA ALA A 149 16.18 -6.48 5.93
C ALA A 149 16.85 -7.58 5.08
N ARG A 150 16.44 -7.75 3.81
CA ARG A 150 17.08 -8.64 2.82
C ARG A 150 18.11 -7.94 1.96
N GLY A 151 18.53 -6.74 2.36
CA GLY A 151 19.54 -5.94 1.66
C GLY A 151 19.03 -5.25 0.39
N LEU A 152 17.72 -5.32 0.09
CA LEU A 152 17.14 -4.69 -1.08
C LEU A 152 16.98 -3.18 -0.87
N ALA A 153 17.05 -2.41 -1.95
CA ALA A 153 16.55 -1.03 -1.96
C ALA A 153 15.04 -1.05 -2.18
N VAL A 154 14.30 -0.18 -1.51
CA VAL A 154 12.83 -0.17 -1.57
C VAL A 154 12.33 1.24 -1.83
N PHE A 155 11.55 1.41 -2.90
CA PHE A 155 10.82 2.62 -3.22
C PHE A 155 9.34 2.45 -2.88
N ALA A 156 8.90 3.01 -1.75
CA ALA A 156 7.49 3.05 -1.41
C ALA A 156 6.87 4.32 -2.00
N MET A 157 5.84 4.18 -2.83
CA MET A 157 5.29 5.26 -3.64
C MET A 157 3.83 5.57 -3.31
N ASP A 158 3.42 6.78 -3.65
CA ASP A 158 2.03 7.14 -3.94
C ASP A 158 1.93 7.41 -5.45
N GLY A 159 0.97 6.77 -6.12
CA GLY A 159 0.65 7.00 -7.54
C GLY A 159 -0.59 7.86 -7.73
N PRO A 160 -1.11 7.98 -8.98
CA PRO A 160 -2.28 8.80 -9.27
C PRO A 160 -3.49 8.32 -8.48
N GLY A 161 -4.22 9.22 -7.80
CA GLY A 161 -5.36 8.88 -6.95
C GLY A 161 -5.00 8.32 -5.56
N GLN A 162 -3.71 8.18 -5.22
CA GLN A 162 -3.24 7.51 -4.00
C GLN A 162 -2.51 8.45 -3.05
N GLY A 163 -2.55 8.13 -1.75
CA GLY A 163 -1.88 8.88 -0.69
C GLY A 163 -1.95 10.40 -0.87
N VAL A 164 -0.79 11.06 -0.86
CA VAL A 164 -0.70 12.53 -0.99
C VAL A 164 -1.14 13.06 -2.37
N LEU A 165 -1.09 12.24 -3.42
CA LEU A 165 -1.49 12.62 -4.78
C LEU A 165 -3.00 12.53 -5.01
N ALA A 166 -3.75 11.87 -4.12
CA ALA A 166 -5.19 11.72 -4.26
C ALA A 166 -5.96 13.05 -4.30
N ALA A 167 -5.38 14.12 -3.75
CA ALA A 167 -5.99 15.44 -3.72
C ALA A 167 -5.95 16.16 -5.09
N THR A 168 -5.01 15.77 -5.96
CA THR A 168 -4.70 16.50 -7.20
C THR A 168 -4.72 15.61 -8.44
N THR A 169 -4.87 14.30 -8.26
CA THR A 169 -4.83 13.31 -9.34
C THR A 169 -5.89 12.23 -9.13
N THR A 170 -6.19 11.48 -10.19
CA THR A 170 -7.14 10.36 -10.18
C THR A 170 -6.48 9.10 -10.72
N PHE A 171 -7.06 7.93 -10.46
CA PHE A 171 -6.53 6.68 -11.01
C PHE A 171 -6.46 6.72 -12.53
N VAL A 172 -5.37 6.18 -13.04
CA VAL A 172 -5.16 5.95 -14.47
C VAL A 172 -5.19 4.44 -14.74
N PRO A 173 -5.83 3.97 -15.82
CA PRO A 173 -5.84 2.55 -16.16
C PRO A 173 -4.45 2.08 -16.62
N ASP A 174 -3.68 2.96 -17.26
CA ASP A 174 -2.35 2.70 -17.82
C ASP A 174 -1.24 2.84 -16.77
N TYR A 175 -1.33 2.04 -15.71
CA TYR A 175 -0.42 2.12 -14.58
C TYR A 175 0.99 1.60 -14.92
N GLU A 176 1.15 0.82 -16.00
CA GLU A 176 2.49 0.41 -16.47
C GLU A 176 3.34 1.62 -16.85
N ARG A 177 2.73 2.68 -17.41
CA ARG A 177 3.42 3.92 -17.74
C ARG A 177 3.89 4.66 -16.48
N VAL A 178 3.12 4.60 -15.40
CA VAL A 178 3.53 5.16 -14.11
C VAL A 178 4.76 4.40 -13.59
N VAL A 179 4.72 3.07 -13.61
CA VAL A 179 5.86 2.22 -13.21
C VAL A 179 7.07 2.48 -14.11
N GLY A 180 6.90 2.59 -15.42
CA GLY A 180 7.98 2.90 -16.34
C GLY A 180 8.70 4.21 -15.99
N ARG A 181 7.95 5.28 -15.67
CA ARG A 181 8.52 6.55 -15.20
C ARG A 181 9.20 6.45 -13.83
N VAL A 182 8.69 5.59 -12.94
CA VAL A 182 9.36 5.28 -11.67
C VAL A 182 10.70 4.61 -11.93
N VAL A 183 10.76 3.59 -12.79
CA VAL A 183 12.01 2.89 -13.14
C VAL A 183 13.01 3.86 -13.76
N ASP A 184 12.57 4.75 -14.67
CA ASP A 184 13.40 5.78 -15.27
C ASP A 184 14.00 6.73 -14.21
N ALA A 185 13.17 7.23 -13.29
CA ALA A 185 13.61 8.17 -12.26
C ALA A 185 14.50 7.53 -11.19
N LEU A 186 14.33 6.24 -10.93
CA LEU A 186 15.23 5.48 -10.05
C LEU A 186 16.57 5.17 -10.73
N GLY A 187 16.62 5.21 -12.07
CA GLY A 187 17.84 4.96 -12.84
C GLY A 187 18.32 3.50 -12.76
N VAL A 188 17.40 2.57 -12.52
CA VAL A 188 17.72 1.14 -12.36
C VAL A 188 17.29 0.34 -13.59
N PRO A 189 18.04 -0.71 -13.97
CA PRO A 189 17.73 -1.48 -15.18
C PRO A 189 16.50 -2.37 -15.02
N ARG A 190 16.19 -2.79 -13.79
CA ARG A 190 15.06 -3.66 -13.45
C ARG A 190 14.58 -3.44 -12.02
N VAL A 191 13.33 -3.77 -11.77
CA VAL A 191 12.70 -3.66 -10.44
C VAL A 191 11.87 -4.90 -10.09
N GLY A 192 11.73 -5.17 -8.80
CA GLY A 192 10.63 -5.97 -8.28
C GLY A 192 9.42 -5.09 -7.98
N LEU A 193 8.21 -5.64 -8.05
CA LEU A 193 6.98 -4.95 -7.64
C LEU A 193 6.30 -5.70 -6.51
N VAL A 194 5.85 -4.98 -5.50
CA VAL A 194 4.95 -5.49 -4.46
C VAL A 194 3.70 -4.63 -4.46
N GLY A 195 2.59 -5.20 -4.90
CA GLY A 195 1.30 -4.51 -4.96
C GLY A 195 0.37 -4.99 -3.86
N LEU A 196 -0.22 -4.07 -3.11
CA LEU A 196 -1.15 -4.38 -2.01
C LEU A 196 -2.57 -3.90 -2.34
N SER A 197 -3.58 -4.76 -2.12
CA SER A 197 -4.98 -4.51 -2.49
C SER A 197 -5.08 -4.16 -3.99
N LEU A 198 -5.76 -3.07 -4.37
CA LEU A 198 -5.79 -2.58 -5.77
C LEU A 198 -4.39 -2.38 -6.39
N GLY A 199 -3.36 -2.14 -5.56
CA GLY A 199 -1.96 -2.10 -5.98
C GLY A 199 -1.46 -3.41 -6.57
N GLY A 200 -2.04 -4.54 -6.16
CA GLY A 200 -1.79 -5.86 -6.75
C GLY A 200 -2.19 -5.93 -8.22
N TYR A 201 -3.35 -5.36 -8.59
CA TYR A 201 -3.76 -5.21 -9.99
C TYR A 201 -2.77 -4.33 -10.76
N PHE A 202 -2.40 -3.18 -10.20
CA PHE A 202 -1.44 -2.27 -10.83
C PHE A 202 -0.07 -2.94 -11.05
N ALA A 203 0.44 -3.67 -10.06
CA ALA A 203 1.70 -4.39 -10.13
C ALA A 203 1.65 -5.53 -11.17
N ALA A 204 0.61 -6.34 -11.16
CA ALA A 204 0.44 -7.44 -12.12
C ALA A 204 0.29 -6.93 -13.57
N ARG A 205 -0.53 -5.89 -13.77
CA ARG A 205 -0.68 -5.25 -15.07
C ARG A 205 0.64 -4.64 -15.55
N ALA A 206 1.38 -3.96 -14.67
CA ALA A 206 2.70 -3.44 -15.02
C ALA A 206 3.67 -4.56 -15.39
N ALA A 207 3.67 -5.69 -14.67
CA ALA A 207 4.52 -6.83 -14.98
C ALA A 207 4.23 -7.49 -16.33
N ALA A 208 3.00 -7.37 -16.84
CA ALA A 208 2.63 -7.85 -18.17
C ALA A 208 3.07 -6.92 -19.32
N LEU A 209 3.39 -5.65 -19.03
CA LEU A 209 3.50 -4.59 -20.03
C LEU A 209 4.77 -3.73 -19.92
N GLU A 210 5.49 -3.77 -18.80
CA GLU A 210 6.77 -3.10 -18.57
C GLU A 210 7.89 -4.16 -18.43
N PRO A 211 8.71 -4.37 -19.47
CA PRO A 211 9.68 -5.47 -19.53
C PRO A 211 10.79 -5.41 -18.47
N ARG A 212 10.96 -4.27 -17.80
CA ARG A 212 11.95 -4.10 -16.72
C ARG A 212 11.46 -4.63 -15.37
N VAL A 213 10.21 -5.08 -15.26
CA VAL A 213 9.71 -5.77 -14.06
C VAL A 213 10.25 -7.19 -14.01
N ALA A 214 11.13 -7.47 -13.04
CA ALA A 214 11.86 -8.73 -12.92
C ALA A 214 11.30 -9.69 -11.85
N ALA A 215 10.47 -9.20 -10.93
CA ALA A 215 9.84 -9.99 -9.88
C ALA A 215 8.54 -9.32 -9.43
N VAL A 216 7.53 -10.10 -9.04
CA VAL A 216 6.24 -9.54 -8.61
C VAL A 216 5.70 -10.30 -7.42
N ALA A 217 5.12 -9.57 -6.46
CA ALA A 217 4.22 -10.11 -5.48
C ALA A 217 2.94 -9.27 -5.39
N THR A 218 1.79 -9.93 -5.26
CA THR A 218 0.50 -9.28 -5.02
C THR A 218 -0.08 -9.77 -3.70
N VAL A 219 -0.69 -8.87 -2.93
CA VAL A 219 -1.29 -9.17 -1.62
C VAL A 219 -2.73 -8.68 -1.62
N SER A 220 -3.71 -9.59 -1.51
CA SER A 220 -5.14 -9.29 -1.61
C SER A 220 -5.50 -8.50 -2.89
N GLY A 221 -4.85 -8.84 -4.00
CA GLY A 221 -4.99 -8.13 -5.27
C GLY A 221 -6.20 -8.61 -6.07
N PRO A 222 -7.08 -7.71 -6.57
CA PRO A 222 -8.19 -8.15 -7.40
C PRO A 222 -7.68 -8.63 -8.75
N PHE A 223 -8.05 -9.85 -9.13
CA PHE A 223 -7.89 -10.35 -10.50
C PHE A 223 -8.90 -9.69 -11.45
N ARG A 224 -10.14 -9.52 -10.98
CA ARG A 224 -11.23 -8.88 -11.74
C ARG A 224 -12.21 -8.17 -10.81
N LEU A 225 -12.80 -7.07 -11.26
CA LEU A 225 -13.91 -6.39 -10.58
C LEU A 225 -15.23 -6.49 -11.36
N ASP A 226 -16.33 -6.67 -10.64
CA ASP A 226 -17.69 -6.49 -11.11
C ASP A 226 -18.34 -5.30 -10.41
N TRP A 227 -18.45 -4.18 -11.13
CA TRP A 227 -19.02 -2.95 -10.61
C TRP A 227 -20.45 -3.08 -10.06
N ALA A 228 -21.28 -3.96 -10.63
CA ALA A 228 -22.67 -4.09 -10.23
C ALA A 228 -22.81 -4.72 -8.83
N GLU A 229 -21.87 -5.61 -8.49
CA GLU A 229 -21.86 -6.35 -7.22
C GLU A 229 -21.04 -5.67 -6.12
N LEU A 230 -20.18 -4.70 -6.48
CA LEU A 230 -19.36 -3.97 -5.50
C LEU A 230 -20.22 -3.30 -4.42
N PRO A 231 -19.82 -3.40 -3.13
CA PRO A 231 -20.50 -2.71 -2.04
C PRO A 231 -20.61 -1.20 -2.29
N PRO A 232 -21.69 -0.53 -1.85
CA PRO A 232 -21.84 0.92 -1.98
C PRO A 232 -20.63 1.72 -1.46
N SER A 233 -20.08 1.35 -0.30
CA SER A 233 -18.90 2.00 0.28
C SER A 233 -17.66 1.89 -0.61
N VAL A 234 -17.43 0.75 -1.26
CA VAL A 234 -16.32 0.57 -2.20
C VAL A 234 -16.53 1.42 -3.45
N ARG A 235 -17.75 1.45 -3.99
CA ARG A 235 -18.10 2.29 -5.15
C ARG A 235 -17.93 3.79 -4.87
N GLU A 236 -18.29 4.24 -3.67
CA GLU A 236 -18.10 5.62 -3.22
C GLU A 236 -16.62 6.00 -3.14
N ILE A 237 -15.78 5.13 -2.55
CA ILE A 237 -14.33 5.36 -2.50
C ILE A 237 -13.77 5.42 -3.93
N MET A 238 -14.12 4.45 -4.80
CA MET A 238 -13.67 4.44 -6.19
C MET A 238 -14.12 5.69 -6.95
N ALA A 239 -15.34 6.17 -6.74
CA ALA A 239 -15.83 7.43 -7.33
C ALA A 239 -14.94 8.61 -6.91
N GLY A 240 -14.59 8.71 -5.62
CA GLY A 240 -13.65 9.72 -5.13
C GLY A 240 -12.27 9.63 -5.78
N ARG A 241 -11.74 8.41 -6.02
CA ARG A 241 -10.39 8.21 -6.59
C ARG A 241 -10.31 8.35 -8.11
N THR A 242 -11.44 8.31 -8.81
CA THR A 242 -11.50 8.37 -10.28
C THR A 242 -12.13 9.65 -10.82
N GLY A 243 -12.65 10.52 -9.96
CA GLY A 243 -13.30 11.77 -10.34
C GLY A 243 -14.80 11.64 -10.64
N GLY A 244 -15.46 10.60 -10.12
CA GLY A 244 -16.92 10.44 -10.17
C GLY A 244 -17.37 9.01 -10.47
N THR A 245 -18.65 8.73 -10.24
CA THR A 245 -19.25 7.38 -10.37
C THR A 245 -19.08 6.77 -11.76
N ASP A 246 -19.28 7.55 -12.82
CA ASP A 246 -19.13 7.05 -14.20
C ASP A 246 -17.68 6.71 -14.53
N ALA A 247 -16.73 7.51 -14.04
CA ALA A 247 -15.31 7.24 -14.18
C ALA A 247 -14.92 5.98 -13.40
N ALA A 248 -15.44 5.80 -12.18
CA ALA A 248 -15.22 4.60 -11.38
C ALA A 248 -15.76 3.35 -12.06
N ARG A 249 -16.98 3.41 -12.61
CA ARG A 249 -17.58 2.32 -13.37
C ARG A 249 -16.78 1.98 -14.62
N ARG A 250 -16.18 2.97 -15.30
CA ARG A 250 -15.26 2.73 -16.44
C ARG A 250 -13.97 2.10 -15.96
N PHE A 251 -13.36 2.62 -14.90
CA PHE A 251 -12.13 2.09 -14.33
C PHE A 251 -12.28 0.63 -13.87
N ALA A 252 -13.37 0.29 -13.18
CA ALA A 252 -13.65 -1.07 -12.74
C ALA A 252 -13.66 -2.09 -13.90
N ARG A 253 -14.14 -1.70 -15.09
CA ARG A 253 -14.09 -2.56 -16.30
C ARG A 253 -12.69 -2.80 -16.85
N HIS A 254 -11.72 -1.96 -16.50
CA HIS A 254 -10.31 -2.18 -16.86
C HIS A 254 -9.62 -3.10 -15.85
N VAL A 255 -10.17 -3.27 -14.65
CA VAL A 255 -9.64 -4.19 -13.65
C VAL A 255 -10.09 -5.60 -14.00
N ASP A 256 -9.40 -6.18 -14.97
CA ASP A 256 -9.50 -7.57 -15.40
C ASP A 256 -8.14 -8.01 -15.94
N LEU A 257 -7.52 -8.99 -15.27
CA LEU A 257 -6.19 -9.52 -15.64
C LEU A 257 -6.26 -10.74 -16.54
N THR A 258 -7.44 -11.15 -17.04
CA THR A 258 -7.60 -12.37 -17.84
C THR A 258 -6.65 -12.43 -19.03
N ASP A 259 -6.56 -11.34 -19.81
CA ASP A 259 -5.71 -11.28 -21.01
C ASP A 259 -4.24 -10.94 -20.70
N LEU A 260 -3.98 -10.38 -19.50
CA LEU A 260 -2.65 -9.94 -19.10
C LEU A 260 -1.88 -11.00 -18.31
N ALA A 261 -2.56 -11.85 -17.54
CA ALA A 261 -1.93 -12.84 -16.68
C ALA A 261 -0.97 -13.79 -17.42
N PRO A 262 -1.31 -14.31 -18.63
CA PRO A 262 -0.39 -15.16 -19.39
C PRO A 262 0.86 -14.44 -19.92
N ARG A 263 0.85 -13.09 -19.93
CA ARG A 263 1.95 -12.26 -20.43
C ARG A 263 2.97 -11.91 -19.35
N ILE A 264 2.68 -12.20 -18.09
CA ILE A 264 3.60 -11.95 -16.97
C ILE A 264 4.69 -13.02 -17.00
N THR A 265 5.88 -12.67 -17.49
CA THR A 265 7.03 -13.60 -17.55
C THR A 265 7.89 -13.56 -16.29
N ALA A 266 7.75 -12.53 -15.46
CA ALA A 266 8.44 -12.44 -14.18
C ALA A 266 7.90 -13.48 -13.17
N PRO A 267 8.74 -14.03 -12.27
CA PRO A 267 8.28 -14.83 -11.15
C PRO A 267 7.25 -14.06 -10.31
N LEU A 268 6.06 -14.65 -10.17
CA LEU A 268 4.92 -14.01 -9.51
C LEU A 268 4.52 -14.82 -8.26
N LEU A 269 4.42 -14.13 -7.13
CA LEU A 269 3.76 -14.65 -5.93
C LEU A 269 2.42 -13.92 -5.74
N VAL A 270 1.35 -14.69 -5.52
CA VAL A 270 0.04 -14.14 -5.14
C VAL A 270 -0.28 -14.60 -3.73
N VAL A 271 -0.56 -13.66 -2.84
CA VAL A 271 -0.92 -13.89 -1.44
C VAL A 271 -2.35 -13.41 -1.21
N ASP A 272 -3.25 -14.33 -0.85
CA ASP A 272 -4.63 -13.98 -0.51
C ASP A 272 -5.00 -14.49 0.89
N GLY A 273 -5.84 -13.73 1.59
CA GLY A 273 -6.48 -14.13 2.83
C GLY A 273 -7.73 -14.95 2.56
N GLY A 274 -7.89 -16.11 3.20
CA GLY A 274 -9.07 -16.97 3.02
C GLY A 274 -10.38 -16.39 3.57
N ARG A 275 -10.31 -15.29 4.33
CA ARG A 275 -11.46 -14.51 4.82
C ARG A 275 -11.64 -13.18 4.09
N ASP A 276 -10.80 -12.90 3.09
CA ASP A 276 -10.93 -11.72 2.23
C ASP A 276 -12.04 -11.99 1.20
N VAL A 277 -13.28 -11.67 1.57
CA VAL A 277 -14.45 -11.90 0.70
C VAL A 277 -15.15 -10.56 0.48
N ILE A 278 -14.90 -9.97 -0.69
CA ILE A 278 -15.52 -8.71 -1.10
C ILE A 278 -16.47 -8.99 -2.28
N PRO A 279 -17.78 -8.72 -2.14
CA PRO A 279 -18.73 -8.87 -3.26
C PRO A 279 -18.26 -8.12 -4.50
N GLY A 280 -18.37 -8.75 -5.67
CA GLY A 280 -17.89 -8.18 -6.93
C GLY A 280 -16.37 -8.18 -7.11
N VAL A 281 -15.59 -8.81 -6.23
CA VAL A 281 -14.15 -9.00 -6.41
C VAL A 281 -13.87 -10.47 -6.70
N THR A 282 -13.13 -10.73 -7.78
CA THR A 282 -12.44 -12.01 -7.97
C THR A 282 -11.01 -11.85 -7.46
N ASP A 283 -10.62 -12.63 -6.45
CA ASP A 283 -9.27 -12.56 -5.84
C ASP A 283 -8.18 -13.09 -6.76
N GLY A 284 -6.93 -13.10 -6.28
CA GLY A 284 -5.74 -13.36 -7.07
C GLY A 284 -5.49 -14.82 -7.47
N ALA A 285 -6.22 -15.80 -6.92
CA ALA A 285 -5.99 -17.21 -7.26
C ALA A 285 -5.98 -17.52 -8.79
N PRO A 286 -6.86 -16.95 -9.64
CA PRO A 286 -6.76 -17.11 -11.10
C PRO A 286 -5.50 -16.49 -11.69
N LEU A 287 -5.03 -15.35 -11.15
CA LEU A 287 -3.78 -14.71 -11.59
C LEU A 287 -2.61 -15.68 -11.46
N ALA A 288 -2.44 -16.30 -10.28
CA ALA A 288 -1.37 -17.26 -10.05
C ALA A 288 -1.45 -18.48 -10.98
N ARG A 289 -2.66 -18.96 -11.30
CA ARG A 289 -2.85 -20.11 -12.21
C ARG A 289 -2.57 -19.79 -13.67
N LEU A 290 -2.89 -18.57 -14.12
CA LEU A 290 -2.78 -18.17 -15.52
C LEU A 290 -1.39 -17.62 -15.86
N THR A 291 -0.61 -17.19 -14.88
CA THR A 291 0.76 -16.72 -15.06
C THR A 291 1.75 -17.90 -15.17
N PRO A 292 2.62 -17.94 -16.19
CA PRO A 292 3.57 -19.05 -16.42
C PRO A 292 4.45 -19.42 -15.22
N HIS A 293 4.87 -18.43 -14.43
CA HIS A 293 5.69 -18.59 -13.23
C HIS A 293 4.97 -18.10 -11.97
N GLY A 294 3.66 -18.38 -11.89
CA GLY A 294 2.80 -18.01 -10.77
C GLY A 294 2.86 -19.01 -9.61
N THR A 295 3.02 -18.49 -8.39
CA THR A 295 2.90 -19.22 -7.13
C THR A 295 1.75 -18.64 -6.33
N TYR A 296 0.92 -19.50 -5.74
CA TYR A 296 -0.20 -19.07 -4.91
C TYR A 296 0.02 -19.44 -3.44
N LEU A 297 -0.12 -18.45 -2.56
CA LEU A 297 -0.11 -18.60 -1.11
C LEU A 297 -1.49 -18.16 -0.57
N SER A 298 -2.30 -19.13 -0.18
CA SER A 298 -3.53 -18.86 0.57
C SER A 298 -3.25 -18.91 2.07
N VAL A 299 -3.70 -17.90 2.80
CA VAL A 299 -3.65 -17.87 4.27
C VAL A 299 -5.09 -18.00 4.79
N PRO A 300 -5.56 -19.20 5.19
CA PRO A 300 -6.99 -19.47 5.38
C PRO A 300 -7.71 -18.57 6.38
N HIS A 301 -7.01 -18.06 7.39
CA HIS A 301 -7.57 -17.17 8.42
C HIS A 301 -7.25 -15.69 8.19
N GLY A 302 -6.47 -15.37 7.15
CA GLY A 302 -6.11 -14.00 6.79
C GLY A 302 -7.31 -13.22 6.27
N ASP A 303 -7.43 -11.97 6.69
CA ASP A 303 -8.38 -11.01 6.16
C ASP A 303 -7.78 -10.18 5.01
N HIS A 304 -8.50 -9.16 4.54
CA HIS A 304 -8.00 -8.25 3.51
C HIS A 304 -6.70 -7.57 3.96
N LEU A 305 -5.66 -7.60 3.12
CA LEU A 305 -4.27 -7.18 3.43
C LEU A 305 -3.56 -8.00 4.50
N LEU A 306 -4.20 -9.04 5.05
CA LEU A 306 -3.64 -10.00 5.99
C LEU A 306 -2.92 -9.33 7.18
N GLY A 307 -3.49 -8.21 7.67
CA GLY A 307 -2.96 -7.48 8.82
C GLY A 307 -2.99 -8.33 10.09
N ASN A 308 -3.95 -9.27 10.16
CA ASN A 308 -4.10 -10.25 11.23
C ASN A 308 -3.17 -11.48 11.13
N ALA A 309 -2.51 -11.70 9.98
CA ALA A 309 -1.77 -12.92 9.69
C ALA A 309 -0.36 -12.64 9.15
N ARG A 310 0.22 -11.49 9.50
CA ARG A 310 1.53 -11.03 9.03
C ARG A 310 2.66 -12.07 9.04
N PRO A 311 2.86 -12.87 10.11
CA PRO A 311 3.91 -13.90 10.15
C PRO A 311 3.79 -14.97 9.05
N ASP A 312 2.57 -15.21 8.53
CA ASP A 312 2.31 -16.31 7.61
C ASP A 312 2.65 -15.97 6.16
N TRP A 313 2.77 -14.69 5.82
CA TRP A 313 3.00 -14.24 4.44
C TRP A 313 4.18 -13.30 4.27
N LEU A 314 4.46 -12.40 5.21
CA LEU A 314 5.49 -11.36 5.03
C LEU A 314 6.89 -11.95 4.75
N PRO A 315 7.39 -12.95 5.52
CA PRO A 315 8.70 -13.53 5.23
C PRO A 315 8.74 -14.19 3.85
N ARG A 316 7.71 -14.98 3.51
CA ARG A 316 7.62 -15.67 2.21
C ARG A 316 7.60 -14.70 1.03
N LEU A 317 6.87 -13.59 1.16
CA LEU A 317 6.84 -12.55 0.14
C LEU A 317 8.21 -11.92 -0.05
N ALA A 318 8.87 -11.58 1.05
CA ALA A 318 10.15 -10.92 1.01
C ALA A 318 11.25 -11.86 0.46
N ASP A 319 11.21 -13.14 0.81
CA ASP A 319 12.12 -14.17 0.27
C ASP A 319 11.89 -14.41 -1.22
N HIS A 320 10.63 -14.47 -1.69
CA HIS A 320 10.30 -14.58 -3.11
C HIS A 320 10.91 -13.43 -3.92
N ILE A 321 10.70 -12.19 -3.47
CA ILE A 321 11.20 -11.01 -4.17
C ILE A 321 12.74 -10.97 -4.15
N ALA A 322 13.36 -11.24 -3.00
CA ALA A 322 14.82 -11.25 -2.89
C ALA A 322 15.44 -12.33 -3.79
N HIS A 323 14.88 -13.54 -3.79
CA HIS A 323 15.35 -14.64 -4.62
C HIS A 323 15.23 -14.32 -6.11
N ALA A 324 14.06 -13.84 -6.55
CA ALA A 324 13.82 -13.50 -7.95
C ALA A 324 14.72 -12.35 -8.46
N LEU A 325 15.02 -11.38 -7.59
CA LEU A 325 15.87 -10.24 -7.96
C LEU A 325 17.37 -10.52 -7.88
N THR A 326 17.82 -11.44 -7.03
CA THR A 326 19.26 -11.63 -6.77
C THR A 326 19.78 -12.99 -7.24
N GLY A 327 18.91 -13.96 -7.49
CA GLY A 327 19.27 -15.34 -7.81
C GLY A 327 19.79 -16.15 -6.61
N THR A 328 19.93 -15.52 -5.45
CA THR A 328 20.39 -16.15 -4.21
C THR A 328 19.18 -16.65 -3.43
N SER A 329 19.16 -17.92 -3.04
CA SER A 329 18.25 -18.35 -1.97
C SER A 329 18.74 -17.74 -0.67
N ALA A 330 17.87 -17.02 0.04
CA ALA A 330 18.18 -16.35 1.30
C ALA A 330 18.76 -17.33 2.34
#